data_AF-A0A7S2ZSH5-F1
#
_entry.id   AF-A0A7S2ZSH5-F1
#
_cell.length_a   1.000
_cell.length_b   1.000
_cell.length_c   1.000
_cell.angle_alpha   90.00
_cell.angle_beta   90.00
_cell.angle_gamma   90.00
#
_symmetry.space_group_name_H-M   'P 1'
#
loop_
_entity.id
_entity.type
_entity.pdbx_description
1 polymer ?
#
loop_
_entity_poly.entity_id
_entity_poly.type
_entity_poly.pdbx_seq_one_letter_code
_entity_poly.pdbx_strand_id
1 'polypeptide(L)'
;MMEDKLAFICGGIASQARRKLRDGGCFGLPPNRGRVRPRTATVVAVFDFLKQGQKAVEESGQSIVDYVKKRAEEDIAKVNAFNDGLQKSRERLAQDLSAILGSITTDAELEEALENIEEVLITSDLGMDTVDIVMDDLRAEATKERLRTEEDIKATLKGTLVRVLNEKGGSAPLSVGSEAPTVVVFVGANGMGKTTTVGKLGTRYKKEGKK
;
A
#
# COMPACT_ATOMS: atom_id res chain seq x y z
N MET A 1 -17.17 0.38 -4.57
CA MET A 1 -16.75 1.81 -4.60
C MET A 1 -16.00 2.22 -5.87
N MET A 2 -14.98 1.51 -6.33
CA MET A 2 -14.27 1.83 -7.59
C MET A 2 -15.06 1.35 -8.81
N GLU A 3 -15.63 0.14 -8.72
CA GLU A 3 -16.50 -0.47 -9.73
C GLU A 3 -17.79 0.35 -9.95
N ASP A 4 -18.41 0.87 -8.88
CA ASP A 4 -19.60 1.71 -8.96
C ASP A 4 -19.35 3.05 -9.68
N LYS A 5 -18.15 3.63 -9.50
CA LYS A 5 -17.78 4.89 -10.18
C LYS A 5 -17.48 4.65 -11.65
N LEU A 6 -16.83 3.55 -12.00
CA LEU A 6 -16.61 3.14 -13.39
C LEU A 6 -17.93 2.81 -14.10
N ALA A 7 -18.86 2.11 -13.43
CA ALA A 7 -20.20 1.84 -13.94
C ALA A 7 -21.01 3.13 -14.15
N PHE A 8 -20.88 4.12 -13.25
CA PHE A 8 -21.54 5.43 -13.38
C PHE A 8 -20.99 6.25 -14.55
N ILE A 9 -19.67 6.23 -14.78
CA ILE A 9 -19.03 6.96 -15.88
C ILE A 9 -19.35 6.31 -17.23
N CYS A 10 -19.20 4.98 -17.34
CA CYS A 10 -19.55 4.24 -18.57
C CYS A 10 -21.05 4.29 -18.86
N GLY A 11 -21.90 4.18 -17.83
CA GLY A 11 -23.35 4.30 -17.95
C GLY A 11 -23.81 5.71 -18.33
N GLY A 12 -23.17 6.74 -17.79
CA GLY A 12 -23.46 8.14 -18.08
C GLY A 12 -23.18 8.52 -19.54
N ILE A 13 -22.00 8.13 -20.04
CA ILE A 13 -21.58 8.38 -21.43
C ILE A 13 -22.48 7.61 -22.41
N ALA A 14 -22.79 6.34 -22.12
CA ALA A 14 -23.70 5.53 -22.94
C ALA A 14 -25.13 6.09 -22.95
N SER A 15 -25.62 6.64 -21.82
CA SER A 15 -26.97 7.22 -21.74
C SER A 15 -27.09 8.57 -22.45
N GLN A 16 -26.05 9.42 -22.41
CA GLN A 16 -26.03 10.68 -23.16
C GLN A 16 -25.94 10.45 -24.67
N ALA A 17 -25.16 9.46 -25.10
CA ALA A 17 -25.11 9.04 -26.50
C ALA A 17 -26.48 8.51 -26.98
N ARG A 18 -27.17 7.70 -26.16
CA ARG A 18 -28.52 7.20 -26.46
C ARG A 18 -29.60 8.28 -26.49
N ARG A 19 -29.55 9.28 -25.59
CA ARG A 19 -30.50 10.41 -25.63
C ARG A 19 -30.30 11.28 -26.88
N LYS A 20 -29.06 11.64 -27.23
CA LYS A 20 -28.79 12.42 -28.46
C LYS A 20 -29.18 11.69 -29.75
N LEU A 21 -29.03 10.37 -29.80
CA LEU A 21 -29.49 9.56 -30.94
C LEU A 21 -31.02 9.43 -31.00
N ARG A 22 -31.71 9.47 -29.85
CA ARG A 22 -33.18 9.43 -29.77
C ARG A 22 -33.82 10.80 -30.04
N ASP A 23 -33.17 11.89 -29.62
CA ASP A 23 -33.65 13.26 -29.79
C ASP A 23 -33.28 13.83 -31.18
N GLY A 24 -32.45 13.12 -31.96
CA GLY A 24 -32.09 13.44 -33.34
C GLY A 24 -33.04 12.87 -34.42
N GLY A 25 -34.20 12.33 -34.04
CA GLY A 25 -35.11 11.63 -34.95
C GLY A 25 -36.57 12.01 -34.77
N CYS A 26 -36.91 13.28 -35.03
CA CYS A 26 -38.27 13.72 -35.38
C CYS A 26 -38.23 15.17 -35.91
N PHE A 27 -37.50 15.41 -37.00
CA PHE A 27 -37.71 16.63 -37.80
C PHE A 27 -38.75 16.29 -38.86
N GLY A 28 -39.98 16.79 -38.69
CA GLY A 28 -41.00 16.76 -39.73
C GLY A 28 -40.41 17.36 -41.01
N LEU A 29 -40.40 16.59 -42.08
CA LEU A 29 -39.97 17.04 -43.39
C LEU A 29 -41.06 17.94 -43.99
N PRO A 30 -40.82 19.24 -44.24
CA PRO A 30 -41.70 20.01 -45.11
C PRO A 30 -41.53 19.54 -46.57
N PRO A 31 -42.59 19.60 -47.39
CA PRO A 31 -42.53 19.13 -48.77
C PRO A 31 -41.62 20.03 -49.61
N ASN A 32 -40.74 19.34 -50.32
CA ASN A 32 -39.80 19.79 -51.33
C ASN A 32 -40.20 21.08 -52.10
N ARG A 33 -39.46 22.18 -51.86
CA ARG A 33 -39.19 23.21 -52.87
C ARG A 33 -37.78 23.80 -52.68
N GLY A 34 -36.92 23.56 -53.66
CA GLY A 34 -35.95 24.54 -54.13
C GLY A 34 -34.66 24.76 -53.31
N ARG A 35 -33.58 24.14 -53.81
CA ARG A 35 -32.21 24.67 -53.91
C ARG A 35 -31.32 24.89 -52.65
N VAL A 36 -30.25 24.09 -52.65
CA VAL A 36 -28.84 24.29 -52.19
C VAL A 36 -28.46 23.93 -50.73
N ARG A 37 -27.36 23.16 -50.66
CA ARG A 37 -26.70 22.40 -49.58
C ARG A 37 -26.30 23.21 -48.34
N PRO A 38 -26.04 22.52 -47.20
CA PRO A 38 -24.64 22.39 -46.80
C PRO A 38 -24.26 20.93 -46.54
N ARG A 39 -23.37 20.37 -47.39
CA ARG A 39 -22.76 19.04 -47.16
C ARG A 39 -21.55 19.10 -46.22
N THR A 40 -21.20 20.28 -45.70
CA THR A 40 -20.02 20.51 -44.85
C THR A 40 -20.36 20.56 -43.36
N ALA A 41 -21.50 21.12 -42.97
CA ALA A 41 -21.85 21.32 -41.56
C ALA A 41 -22.00 20.00 -40.76
N THR A 42 -22.56 18.97 -41.37
CA THR A 42 -22.75 17.66 -40.71
C THR A 42 -21.44 16.89 -40.52
N VAL A 43 -20.51 16.99 -41.48
CA VAL A 43 -19.20 16.32 -41.39
C VAL A 43 -18.32 16.98 -40.33
N VAL A 44 -18.36 18.32 -40.25
CA VAL A 44 -17.66 19.09 -39.21
C VAL A 44 -18.19 18.74 -37.82
N ALA A 45 -19.52 18.65 -37.64
CA ALA A 45 -20.11 18.29 -36.35
C ALA A 45 -19.76 16.86 -35.89
N VAL A 46 -19.70 15.89 -36.81
CA VAL A 46 -19.28 14.52 -36.51
C VAL A 46 -17.78 14.46 -36.19
N PHE A 47 -16.95 15.22 -36.90
CA PHE A 47 -15.51 15.29 -36.66
C PHE A 47 -15.19 15.97 -35.31
N ASP A 48 -15.89 17.05 -34.96
CA ASP A 48 -15.76 17.73 -33.67
C ASP A 48 -16.23 16.83 -32.52
N PHE A 49 -17.30 16.06 -32.71
CA PHE A 49 -17.77 15.07 -31.74
C PHE A 49 -16.75 13.93 -31.53
N LEU A 50 -16.14 13.43 -32.61
CA LEU A 50 -15.08 12.42 -32.53
C LEU A 50 -13.82 12.96 -31.84
N LYS A 51 -13.41 14.20 -32.15
CA LYS A 51 -12.31 14.89 -31.45
C LYS A 51 -12.59 15.10 -29.97
N GLN A 52 -13.81 15.51 -29.62
CA GLN A 52 -14.24 15.65 -28.23
C GLN A 52 -14.25 14.30 -27.51
N GLY A 53 -14.68 13.22 -28.18
CA GLY A 53 -14.63 11.86 -27.67
C GLY A 53 -13.21 11.37 -27.41
N GLN A 54 -12.27 11.61 -28.34
CA GLN A 54 -10.85 11.25 -28.17
C GLN A 54 -10.19 12.02 -27.02
N LYS A 55 -10.45 13.33 -26.93
CA LYS A 55 -9.89 14.18 -25.86
C LYS A 55 -10.39 13.78 -24.47
N ALA A 56 -11.65 13.39 -24.35
CA ALA A 56 -12.21 12.87 -23.09
C ALA A 56 -11.60 11.53 -22.67
N VAL A 57 -11.20 10.69 -23.63
CA VAL A 57 -10.49 9.42 -23.36
C VAL A 57 -9.05 9.67 -22.90
N GLU A 58 -8.35 10.65 -23.48
CA GLU A 58 -7.01 11.06 -23.02
C GLU A 58 -7.04 11.72 -21.61
N GLU A 59 -8.01 12.61 -21.35
CA GLU A 59 -8.17 13.27 -20.04
C GLU A 59 -8.53 12.27 -18.93
N SER A 60 -9.35 11.26 -19.23
CA SER A 60 -9.67 10.19 -18.27
C SER A 60 -8.48 9.25 -18.03
N GLY A 61 -7.69 8.91 -19.06
CA GLY A 61 -6.44 8.17 -18.91
C GLY A 61 -5.41 8.91 -18.05
N GLN A 62 -5.25 10.22 -18.26
CA GLN A 62 -4.34 11.05 -17.46
C GLN A 62 -4.75 11.10 -15.98
N SER A 63 -6.06 11.17 -15.70
CA SER A 63 -6.58 11.20 -14.32
C SER A 63 -6.27 9.92 -13.52
N ILE A 64 -6.24 8.75 -14.19
CA ILE A 64 -5.91 7.48 -13.56
C ILE A 64 -4.40 7.41 -13.29
N VAL A 65 -3.57 7.87 -14.24
CA VAL A 65 -2.11 7.93 -14.07
C VAL A 65 -1.74 8.85 -12.91
N ASP A 66 -2.36 10.03 -12.83
CA ASP A 66 -2.12 10.98 -11.74
C ASP A 66 -2.56 10.41 -10.37
N TYR A 67 -3.67 9.68 -10.33
CA TYR A 67 -4.15 9.00 -9.12
C TYR A 67 -3.17 7.92 -8.64
N VAL A 68 -2.70 7.06 -9.55
CA VAL A 68 -1.74 5.99 -9.23
C VAL A 68 -0.41 6.59 -8.76
N LYS A 69 0.09 7.62 -9.45
CA LYS A 69 1.33 8.30 -9.08
C LYS A 69 1.24 8.92 -7.69
N LYS A 70 0.17 9.67 -7.41
CA LYS A 70 -0.07 10.27 -6.10
C LYS A 70 -0.13 9.21 -5.00
N ARG A 71 -0.79 8.07 -5.26
CA ARG A 71 -0.88 6.98 -4.29
C ARG A 71 0.48 6.35 -4.00
N ALA A 72 1.29 6.13 -5.03
CA ALA A 72 2.65 5.62 -4.89
C ALA A 72 3.53 6.58 -4.08
N GLU A 73 3.48 7.89 -4.36
CA GLU A 73 4.20 8.91 -3.59
C GLU A 73 3.79 8.92 -2.12
N GLU A 74 2.48 8.81 -1.83
CA GLU A 74 1.97 8.70 -0.46
C GLU A 74 2.49 7.45 0.27
N ASP A 75 2.53 6.30 -0.41
CA ASP A 75 2.97 5.05 0.19
C ASP A 75 4.49 5.02 0.41
N ILE A 76 5.28 5.57 -0.52
CA ILE A 76 6.72 5.80 -0.34
C ILE A 76 6.97 6.71 0.86
N ALA A 77 6.22 7.81 0.99
CA ALA A 77 6.36 8.73 2.11
C ALA A 77 6.06 8.06 3.46
N LYS A 78 5.07 7.17 3.54
CA LYS A 78 4.78 6.40 4.76
C LYS A 78 5.91 5.43 5.11
N VAL A 79 6.43 4.71 4.11
CA VAL A 79 7.55 3.78 4.31
C VAL A 79 8.79 4.52 4.77
N ASN A 80 9.09 5.68 4.20
CA ASN A 80 10.21 6.51 4.62
C ASN A 80 10.02 7.00 6.06
N ALA A 81 8.85 7.55 6.40
CA ALA A 81 8.58 8.00 7.77
C ALA A 81 8.66 6.85 8.80
N PHE A 82 8.27 5.62 8.40
CA PHE A 82 8.43 4.42 9.22
C PHE A 82 9.90 4.05 9.40
N ASN A 83 10.67 4.05 8.31
CA ASN A 83 12.12 3.77 8.33
C ASN A 83 12.89 4.78 9.17
N ASP A 84 12.56 6.07 9.06
CA ASP A 84 13.18 7.15 9.82
C ASP A 84 12.86 7.01 11.31
N GLY A 85 11.63 6.62 11.66
CA GLY A 85 11.22 6.35 13.03
C GLY A 85 11.98 5.19 13.70
N LEU A 86 12.44 4.23 12.90
CA LEU A 86 13.20 3.05 13.37
C LEU A 86 14.71 3.17 13.17
N GLN A 87 15.20 4.29 12.64
CA GLN A 87 16.59 4.45 12.23
C GLN A 87 17.58 4.07 13.34
N LYS A 88 17.40 4.63 14.55
CA LYS A 88 18.32 4.39 15.68
C LYS A 88 18.39 2.92 16.08
N SER A 89 17.24 2.24 16.20
CA SER A 89 17.20 0.83 16.58
C SER A 89 17.81 -0.05 15.48
N ARG A 90 17.54 0.27 14.21
CA ARG A 90 18.08 -0.47 13.06
C ARG A 90 19.60 -0.30 12.95
N GLU A 91 20.11 0.90 13.15
CA GLU A 91 21.56 1.19 13.10
C GLU A 91 22.31 0.47 14.21
N ARG A 92 21.79 0.49 15.44
CA ARG A 92 22.38 -0.24 16.57
C ARG A 92 22.45 -1.74 16.29
N LEU A 93 21.30 -2.36 15.98
CA LEU A 93 21.25 -3.79 15.69
C LEU A 93 22.18 -4.17 14.52
N ALA A 94 22.24 -3.35 13.46
CA ALA A 94 23.13 -3.62 12.33
C ALA A 94 24.61 -3.52 12.70
N GLN A 95 24.99 -2.57 13.55
CA GLN A 95 26.36 -2.41 14.04
C GLN A 95 26.78 -3.61 14.91
N ASP A 96 25.92 -4.01 15.85
CA ASP A 96 26.18 -5.12 16.76
C ASP A 96 26.31 -6.44 15.98
N LEU A 97 25.39 -6.70 15.04
CA LEU A 97 25.46 -7.90 14.19
C LEU A 97 26.69 -7.89 13.28
N SER A 98 27.01 -6.78 12.61
CA SER A 98 28.19 -6.75 11.73
C SER A 98 29.51 -6.85 12.51
N ALA A 99 29.56 -6.46 13.78
CA ALA A 99 30.73 -6.68 14.64
C ALA A 99 30.96 -8.17 14.92
N ILE A 100 29.88 -8.95 15.07
CA ILE A 100 29.93 -10.40 15.31
C ILE A 100 30.27 -11.17 14.03
N LEU A 101 29.69 -10.75 12.89
CA LEU A 101 29.71 -11.52 11.64
C LEU A 101 30.96 -11.33 10.76
N GLY A 102 31.86 -10.42 11.14
CA GLY A 102 32.99 -9.98 10.31
C GLY A 102 34.08 -11.04 10.01
N SER A 103 34.05 -12.20 10.67
CA SER A 103 35.14 -13.19 10.57
C SER A 103 34.71 -14.60 10.98
N ILE A 104 33.67 -15.14 10.34
CA ILE A 104 33.27 -16.54 10.53
C ILE A 104 33.88 -17.39 9.41
N THR A 105 34.84 -18.24 9.75
CA THR A 105 35.51 -19.15 8.81
C THR A 105 35.48 -20.61 9.24
N THR A 106 35.22 -20.87 10.51
CA THR A 106 35.17 -22.21 11.11
C THR A 106 33.84 -22.45 11.83
N ASP A 107 33.49 -23.71 12.03
CA ASP A 107 32.26 -24.08 12.75
C ASP A 107 32.30 -23.64 14.22
N ALA A 108 33.50 -23.57 14.83
CA ALA A 108 33.67 -23.07 16.20
C ALA A 108 33.39 -21.56 16.28
N GLU A 109 33.87 -20.77 15.32
CA GLU A 109 33.57 -19.34 15.21
C GLU A 109 32.09 -19.09 14.91
N LEU A 110 31.44 -19.99 14.15
CA LEU A 110 30.01 -19.90 13.90
C LEU A 110 29.20 -20.11 15.18
N GLU A 111 29.56 -21.10 16.01
CA GLU A 111 28.87 -21.32 17.29
C GLU A 111 29.04 -20.13 18.24
N GLU A 112 30.26 -19.58 18.35
CA GLU A 112 30.51 -18.36 19.12
C GLU A 112 29.72 -17.16 18.59
N ALA A 113 29.61 -17.02 17.26
CA ALA A 113 28.78 -15.98 16.66
C ALA A 113 27.29 -16.15 16.99
N LEU A 114 26.78 -17.38 17.01
CA LEU A 114 25.40 -17.66 17.37
C LEU A 114 25.11 -17.30 18.84
N GLU A 115 26.01 -17.63 19.76
CA GLU A 115 25.89 -17.21 21.17
C GLU A 115 25.86 -15.69 21.32
N ASN A 116 26.75 -14.98 20.62
CA ASN A 116 26.77 -13.51 20.64
C ASN A 116 25.51 -12.89 20.02
N ILE A 117 24.98 -13.49 18.95
CA ILE A 117 23.71 -13.06 18.34
C ILE A 117 22.57 -13.20 19.34
N GLU A 118 22.51 -14.30 20.10
CA GLU A 118 21.51 -14.53 21.14
C GLU A 118 21.51 -13.38 22.17
N GLU A 119 22.68 -13.00 22.68
CA GLU A 119 22.83 -11.87 23.60
C GLU A 119 22.36 -10.54 23.00
N VAL A 120 22.74 -10.25 21.75
CA VAL A 120 22.31 -9.04 21.03
C VAL A 120 20.78 -9.01 20.87
N LEU A 121 20.15 -10.14 20.55
CA LEU A 121 18.71 -10.20 20.39
C LEU A 121 17.99 -9.94 21.73
N ILE A 122 18.46 -10.54 22.82
CA ILE A 122 17.89 -10.33 24.17
C ILE A 122 18.03 -8.86 24.60
N THR A 123 19.18 -8.25 24.39
CA THR A 123 19.43 -6.84 24.74
C THR A 123 18.70 -5.85 23.83
N SER A 124 18.21 -6.30 22.67
CA SER A 124 17.44 -5.51 21.70
C SER A 124 15.92 -5.50 21.95
N ASP A 125 15.50 -5.72 23.20
CA ASP A 125 14.09 -5.79 23.61
C ASP A 125 13.29 -6.96 22.96
N LEU A 126 13.95 -8.03 22.52
CA LEU A 126 13.26 -9.26 22.10
C LEU A 126 13.07 -10.19 23.30
N GLY A 127 11.85 -10.69 23.49
CA GLY A 127 11.55 -11.63 24.56
C GLY A 127 12.13 -13.03 24.29
N MET A 128 12.48 -13.75 25.36
CA MET A 128 13.12 -15.07 25.32
C MET A 128 12.44 -16.04 24.35
N ASP A 129 11.11 -16.18 24.42
CA ASP A 129 10.34 -17.06 23.53
C ASP A 129 10.60 -16.79 22.03
N THR A 130 10.85 -15.53 21.66
CA THR A 130 11.12 -15.15 20.27
C THR A 130 12.57 -15.42 19.90
N VAL A 131 13.49 -15.16 20.83
CA VAL A 131 14.91 -15.44 20.67
C VAL A 131 15.13 -16.93 20.49
N ASP A 132 14.52 -17.78 21.31
CA ASP A 132 14.62 -19.24 21.22
C ASP A 132 14.22 -19.74 19.81
N ILE A 133 13.07 -19.28 19.30
CA ILE A 133 12.61 -19.65 17.94
C ILE A 133 13.61 -19.22 16.86
N VAL A 134 14.20 -18.03 17.00
CA VAL A 134 15.20 -17.51 16.06
C VAL A 134 16.49 -18.33 16.12
N MET A 135 16.96 -18.66 17.33
CA MET A 135 18.19 -19.42 17.52
C MET A 135 18.05 -20.87 17.06
N ASP A 136 16.89 -21.49 17.27
CA ASP A 136 16.60 -22.83 16.76
C ASP A 136 16.67 -22.88 15.23
N ASP A 137 16.08 -21.88 14.56
CA ASP A 137 16.15 -21.76 13.10
C ASP A 137 17.58 -21.55 12.59
N LEU A 138 18.35 -20.68 13.25
CA LEU A 138 19.74 -20.42 12.89
C LEU A 138 20.59 -21.68 13.06
N ARG A 139 20.49 -22.37 14.20
CA ARG A 139 21.22 -23.64 14.44
C ARG A 139 20.80 -24.73 13.45
N ALA A 140 19.52 -24.79 13.08
CA ALA A 140 19.02 -25.73 12.09
C ALA A 140 19.55 -25.46 10.67
N GLU A 141 19.68 -24.19 10.26
CA GLU A 141 20.27 -23.84 8.97
C GLU A 141 21.81 -23.94 8.97
N ALA A 142 22.47 -23.72 10.12
CA ALA A 142 23.90 -24.00 10.31
C ALA A 142 24.20 -25.49 10.06
N THR A 143 23.42 -26.40 10.66
CA THR A 143 23.57 -27.85 10.49
C THR A 143 23.38 -28.30 9.04
N LYS A 144 22.63 -27.54 8.23
CA LYS A 144 22.42 -27.81 6.80
C LYS A 144 23.52 -27.21 5.92
N GLU A 145 24.56 -26.63 6.51
CA GLU A 145 25.66 -25.95 5.83
C GLU A 145 25.23 -24.74 4.98
N ARG A 146 24.10 -24.12 5.37
CA ARG A 146 23.48 -22.98 4.67
C ARG A 146 23.81 -21.62 5.28
N LEU A 147 24.47 -21.60 6.44
CA LEU A 147 24.98 -20.37 7.06
C LEU A 147 26.48 -20.27 6.80
N ARG A 148 26.86 -19.71 5.64
CA ARG A 148 28.26 -19.54 5.24
C ARG A 148 28.70 -18.09 5.17
N THR A 149 27.73 -17.19 5.04
CA THR A 149 27.97 -15.75 4.88
C THR A 149 27.17 -14.93 5.89
N GLU A 150 27.63 -13.70 6.13
CA GLU A 150 26.89 -12.70 6.91
C GLU A 150 25.47 -12.49 6.33
N GLU A 151 25.35 -12.50 5.01
CA GLU A 151 24.08 -12.37 4.30
C GLU A 151 23.13 -13.54 4.61
N ASP A 152 23.62 -14.78 4.67
CA ASP A 152 22.80 -15.95 4.99
C ASP A 152 22.20 -15.86 6.39
N ILE A 153 23.01 -15.43 7.36
CA ILE A 153 22.58 -15.26 8.76
C ILE A 153 21.54 -14.14 8.85
N LYS A 154 21.81 -12.97 8.24
CA LYS A 154 20.86 -11.86 8.19
C LYS A 154 19.56 -12.23 7.49
N ALA A 155 19.63 -12.99 6.40
CA ALA A 155 18.47 -13.45 5.65
C ALA A 155 17.62 -14.43 6.48
N THR A 156 18.27 -15.38 7.16
CA THR A 156 17.60 -16.35 8.04
C THR A 156 16.93 -15.64 9.21
N LEU A 157 17.66 -14.79 9.93
CA LEU A 157 17.13 -13.98 11.04
C LEU A 157 15.90 -13.17 10.61
N LYS A 158 15.99 -12.45 9.49
CA LYS A 158 14.86 -11.68 8.95
C LYS A 158 13.69 -12.57 8.58
N GLY A 159 13.95 -13.72 7.94
CA GLY A 159 12.93 -14.67 7.54
C GLY A 159 12.15 -15.21 8.75
N THR A 160 12.86 -15.63 9.79
CA THR A 160 12.27 -16.14 11.03
C THR A 160 11.46 -15.07 11.75
N LEU A 161 11.99 -13.85 11.91
CA LEU A 161 11.25 -12.75 12.54
C LEU A 161 9.96 -12.39 11.79
N VAL A 162 10.01 -12.36 10.45
CA VAL A 162 8.80 -12.14 9.63
C VAL A 162 7.80 -13.27 9.80
N ARG A 163 8.27 -14.52 9.86
CA ARG A 163 7.41 -15.69 10.10
C ARG A 163 6.71 -15.59 11.45
N VAL A 164 7.46 -15.33 12.53
CA VAL A 164 6.91 -15.16 13.89
C VAL A 164 5.87 -14.05 13.95
N LEU A 165 6.12 -12.90 13.30
CA LEU A 165 5.15 -11.81 13.22
C LEU A 165 3.86 -12.20 12.51
N ASN A 166 3.94 -13.01 11.46
CA ASN A 166 2.78 -13.46 10.70
C ASN A 166 1.97 -14.54 11.45
N GLU A 167 2.65 -15.48 12.10
CA GLU A 167 2.02 -16.56 12.87
C GLU A 167 1.23 -16.03 14.08
N LYS A 168 1.73 -14.98 14.75
CA LYS A 168 1.05 -14.34 15.90
C LYS A 168 -0.09 -13.38 15.50
N GLY A 169 -0.64 -13.52 14.29
CA GLY A 169 -1.84 -12.82 13.84
C GLY A 169 -1.61 -11.71 12.81
N GLY A 170 -0.35 -11.45 12.44
CA GLY A 170 0.01 -10.52 11.37
C GLY A 170 -0.56 -9.10 11.54
N SER A 171 -0.65 -8.37 10.43
CA SER A 171 -1.29 -7.05 10.41
C SER A 171 -2.81 -7.21 10.31
N ALA A 172 -3.48 -7.38 11.44
CA ALA A 172 -4.93 -7.31 11.50
C ALA A 172 -5.37 -5.83 11.53
N PRO A 173 -6.11 -5.33 10.52
CA PRO A 173 -6.65 -3.98 10.59
C PRO A 173 -7.61 -3.87 11.78
N LEU A 174 -7.65 -2.69 12.41
CA LEU A 174 -8.62 -2.43 13.47
C LEU A 174 -10.03 -2.72 12.94
N SER A 175 -10.72 -3.67 13.56
CA SER A 175 -12.09 -4.02 13.20
C SER A 175 -13.01 -2.88 13.63
N VAL A 176 -13.45 -2.09 12.64
CA VAL A 176 -14.46 -1.05 12.82
C VAL A 176 -15.76 -1.63 12.27
N GLY A 177 -16.78 -1.75 13.11
CA GLY A 177 -18.07 -2.30 12.70
C GLY A 177 -18.70 -1.49 11.54
N SER A 178 -19.55 -2.14 10.76
CA SER A 178 -20.36 -1.46 9.74
C SER A 178 -21.41 -0.53 10.33
N GLU A 179 -21.80 -0.77 11.59
CA GLU A 179 -22.80 0.00 12.32
C GLU A 179 -22.14 1.06 13.20
N ALA A 180 -22.69 2.27 13.15
CA ALA A 180 -22.25 3.38 13.99
C ALA A 180 -23.13 3.47 15.26
N PRO A 181 -22.56 3.84 16.42
CA PRO A 181 -21.16 4.21 16.62
C PRO A 181 -20.27 2.99 16.93
N THR A 182 -19.07 2.95 16.34
CA THR A 182 -18.00 2.08 16.84
C THR A 182 -17.30 2.79 18.01
N VAL A 183 -17.28 2.15 19.18
CA VAL A 183 -16.63 2.69 20.38
C VAL A 183 -15.27 2.01 20.57
N VAL A 184 -14.19 2.81 20.58
CA VAL A 184 -12.81 2.34 20.82
C VAL A 184 -12.33 2.92 22.15
N VAL A 185 -12.00 2.04 23.10
CA VAL A 185 -11.51 2.44 24.44
C VAL A 185 -9.99 2.31 24.49
N PHE A 186 -9.32 3.40 24.88
CA PHE A 186 -7.86 3.43 25.05
C PHE A 186 -7.50 3.30 26.52
N VAL A 187 -6.78 2.24 26.88
CA VAL A 187 -6.31 1.96 28.24
C VAL A 187 -4.77 1.99 28.30
N GLY A 188 -4.20 2.34 29.47
CA GLY A 188 -2.75 2.36 29.69
C GLY A 188 -2.29 3.40 30.72
N ALA A 189 -1.02 3.34 31.12
CA ALA A 189 -0.43 4.25 32.11
C ALA A 189 -0.32 5.72 31.61
N ASN A 190 -0.16 6.66 32.54
CA ASN A 190 0.07 8.07 32.22
C ASN A 190 1.40 8.24 31.46
N GLY A 191 1.46 9.14 30.48
CA GLY A 191 2.66 9.38 29.67
C GLY A 191 2.82 8.50 28.42
N MET A 192 2.08 7.39 28.28
CA MET A 192 2.19 6.47 27.12
C MET A 192 1.56 6.99 25.80
N GLY A 193 1.22 8.28 25.73
CA GLY A 193 0.69 8.90 24.52
C GLY A 193 -0.77 8.60 24.17
N LYS A 194 -1.60 8.09 25.10
CA LYS A 194 -3.02 7.77 24.86
C LYS A 194 -3.80 8.90 24.16
N THR A 195 -3.79 10.10 24.74
CA THR A 195 -4.50 11.28 24.20
C THR A 195 -3.94 11.69 22.84
N THR A 196 -2.63 11.57 22.65
CA THR A 196 -1.96 11.85 21.37
C THR A 196 -2.40 10.87 20.28
N THR A 197 -2.50 9.58 20.62
CA THR A 197 -2.98 8.54 19.71
C THR A 197 -4.44 8.74 19.33
N VAL A 198 -5.30 9.12 20.30
CA VAL A 198 -6.71 9.48 20.03
C VAL A 198 -6.80 10.63 19.02
N GLY A 199 -6.02 11.69 19.19
CA GLY A 199 -6.01 12.82 18.24
C GLY A 199 -5.52 12.45 16.83
N LYS A 200 -4.47 11.62 16.75
CA LYS A 200 -3.94 11.10 15.47
C LYS A 200 -4.98 10.22 14.76
N LEU A 201 -5.64 9.31 15.47
CA LEU A 201 -6.69 8.45 14.92
C LEU A 201 -7.93 9.25 14.51
N GLY A 202 -8.37 10.22 15.32
CA GLY A 202 -9.48 11.10 14.96
C GLY A 202 -9.19 11.88 13.67
N THR A 203 -7.97 12.40 13.52
CA THR A 203 -7.55 13.08 12.28
C THR A 203 -7.53 12.12 11.09
N ARG A 204 -7.02 10.89 11.27
CA ARG A 204 -7.02 9.85 10.23
C ARG A 204 -8.45 9.50 9.79
N TYR A 205 -9.35 9.21 10.73
CA TYR A 205 -10.73 8.83 10.40
C TYR A 205 -11.54 9.98 9.80
N LYS A 206 -11.30 11.23 10.24
CA LYS A 206 -11.88 12.41 9.58
C LYS A 206 -11.41 12.55 8.12
N LYS A 207 -10.13 12.28 7.83
CA LYS A 207 -9.60 12.25 6.45
C LYS A 207 -10.19 11.11 5.61
N GLU A 208 -10.51 9.97 6.24
CA GLU A 208 -11.23 8.85 5.63
C GLU A 208 -12.75 9.11 5.48
N GLY A 209 -13.26 10.26 5.96
CA GLY A 209 -14.67 10.66 5.85
C GLY A 209 -15.59 10.06 6.91
N LYS A 210 -15.05 9.41 7.95
CA LYS A 210 -15.81 8.84 9.06
C LYS A 210 -16.17 9.93 10.09
N LYS A 211 -17.34 9.77 10.73
CA LYS A 211 -17.88 10.67 11.75
C LYS A 211 -17.87 10.02 13.12
#